data_AF-A0A970RZJ4-F1
#
_entry.id   AF-A0A970RZJ4-F1
#
_cell.length_a   1.000
_cell.length_b   1.000
_cell.length_c   1.000
_cell.angle_alpha   90.00
_cell.angle_beta   90.00
_cell.angle_gamma   90.00
#
_symmetry.space_group_name_H-M   'P 1'
#
loop_
_entity.id
_entity.type
_entity.pdbx_description
1 polymer ?
#
loop_
_entity_poly.entity_id
_entity_poly.type
_entity_poly.pdbx_seq_one_letter_code
_entity_poly.pdbx_strand_id
1 'polypeptide(L)'
;MKTRHQVDYSEKILEVKNLRQYFTSGTGKRKIQVKAVDGISFDVYKREVFGLVGESGCGKTTTGRTIMKLYRPTDGQIIYKGNIIGAGYEGFIYKAKKIRREARQEIIINQPYKRKKQLLKEQYKFDILDIKKRQFKETETFQIQSEETKQIKRDYNLKTKTIKEQYLLEKRDLIHDYNLKKGAILSEGLTPIIKEMNHFLKIVKSRFKDKVKFIKSLKFSKL
;
A
#
# COMPACT_ATOMS: atom_id res chain seq x y z
N MET A 1 23.61 -56.02 17.24
CA MET A 1 22.24 -55.46 17.35
C MET A 1 22.34 -53.93 17.27
N LYS A 2 21.85 -53.27 16.22
CA LYS A 2 21.88 -51.79 16.15
C LYS A 2 20.79 -51.22 17.08
N THR A 3 21.18 -50.41 18.04
CA THR A 3 20.28 -49.65 18.92
C THR A 3 19.36 -48.78 18.05
N ARG A 4 18.04 -48.96 18.18
CA ARG A 4 17.07 -48.07 17.52
C ARG A 4 17.24 -46.68 18.11
N HIS A 5 17.72 -45.73 17.32
CA HIS A 5 17.78 -44.34 17.73
C HIS A 5 16.35 -43.78 17.82
N GLN A 6 15.88 -43.55 19.04
CA GLN A 6 14.57 -42.95 19.32
C GLN A 6 14.51 -41.51 18.79
N VAL A 7 13.31 -41.06 18.41
CA VAL A 7 13.04 -39.68 17.99
C VAL A 7 13.30 -38.74 19.17
N ASP A 8 14.04 -37.67 18.92
CA ASP A 8 14.34 -36.63 19.90
C ASP A 8 13.45 -35.41 19.65
N TYR A 9 12.33 -35.35 20.37
CA TYR A 9 11.35 -34.26 20.28
C TYR A 9 11.81 -32.93 20.91
N SER A 10 13.00 -32.89 21.52
CA SER A 10 13.56 -31.63 22.02
C SER A 10 14.27 -30.83 20.94
N GLU A 11 14.74 -31.49 19.87
CA GLU A 11 15.49 -30.87 18.79
C GLU A 11 14.69 -30.84 17.48
N LYS A 12 14.19 -29.66 17.11
CA LYS A 12 13.57 -29.42 15.79
C LYS A 12 14.65 -29.27 14.72
N ILE A 13 14.61 -30.14 13.70
CA ILE A 13 15.51 -30.08 12.55
C ILE A 13 14.94 -29.22 11.43
N LEU A 14 13.64 -29.31 11.19
CA LEU A 14 12.93 -28.52 10.18
C LEU A 14 11.69 -27.91 10.83
N GLU A 15 11.49 -26.61 10.64
CA GLU A 15 10.22 -25.94 10.95
C GLU A 15 9.70 -25.27 9.68
N VAL A 16 8.47 -25.59 9.32
CA VAL A 16 7.74 -24.98 8.21
C VAL A 16 6.61 -24.16 8.82
N LYS A 17 6.58 -22.84 8.55
CA LYS A 17 5.63 -21.90 9.17
C LYS A 17 4.82 -21.17 8.11
N ASN A 18 3.51 -21.44 8.09
CA ASN A 18 2.50 -20.85 7.20
C ASN A 18 2.99 -20.77 5.74
N LEU A 19 3.61 -21.86 5.26
CA LEU A 19 4.23 -21.91 3.95
C LEU A 19 3.17 -21.83 2.87
N ARG A 20 3.36 -20.90 1.93
CA ARG A 20 2.50 -20.72 0.76
C ARG A 20 3.33 -20.76 -0.50
N GLN A 21 2.88 -21.52 -1.49
CA GLN A 21 3.47 -21.59 -2.81
C GLN A 21 2.38 -21.52 -3.86
N TYR A 22 2.32 -20.37 -4.53
CA TYR A 22 1.37 -20.09 -5.58
C TYR A 22 2.11 -19.95 -6.91
N PHE A 23 1.51 -20.46 -7.97
CA PHE A 23 2.01 -20.33 -9.33
C PHE A 23 1.06 -19.46 -10.13
N THR A 24 1.59 -18.44 -10.79
CA THR A 24 0.78 -17.54 -11.61
C THR A 24 1.04 -17.81 -13.07
N SER A 25 -0.02 -18.00 -13.85
CA SER A 25 0.02 -18.12 -15.30
C SER A 25 -0.78 -16.99 -15.95
N GLY A 26 -0.35 -16.55 -17.13
CA GLY A 26 -0.96 -15.45 -17.87
C GLY A 26 -0.58 -14.06 -17.37
N THR A 27 -1.05 -13.04 -18.09
CA THR A 27 -0.77 -11.62 -17.83
C THR A 27 -2.06 -10.79 -17.82
N GLY A 28 -1.99 -9.62 -17.18
CA GLY A 28 -3.12 -8.68 -17.11
C GLY A 28 -4.37 -9.27 -16.47
N LYS A 29 -5.54 -9.04 -17.10
CA LYS A 29 -6.85 -9.50 -16.61
C LYS A 29 -7.05 -11.02 -16.68
N ARG A 30 -6.24 -11.74 -17.47
CA ARG A 30 -6.28 -13.21 -17.61
C ARG A 30 -5.29 -13.92 -16.68
N LYS A 31 -4.73 -13.21 -15.70
CA LYS A 31 -3.81 -13.80 -14.74
C LYS A 31 -4.56 -14.78 -13.83
N ILE A 32 -4.19 -16.04 -13.90
CA ILE A 32 -4.71 -17.10 -13.03
C ILE A 32 -3.62 -17.43 -12.00
N GLN A 33 -4.02 -17.54 -10.74
CA GLN A 33 -3.14 -17.96 -9.66
C GLN A 33 -3.59 -19.33 -9.15
N VAL A 34 -2.75 -20.33 -9.30
CA VAL A 34 -2.95 -21.67 -8.75
C VAL A 34 -2.26 -21.73 -7.40
N LYS A 35 -3.03 -22.04 -6.35
CA LYS A 35 -2.51 -22.20 -5.00
C LYS A 35 -2.08 -23.65 -4.74
N ALA A 36 -0.85 -23.98 -5.10
CA ALA A 36 -0.35 -25.35 -4.95
C ALA A 36 -0.05 -25.73 -3.49
N VAL A 37 0.26 -24.75 -2.63
CA VAL A 37 0.38 -24.90 -1.17
C VAL A 37 -0.20 -23.65 -0.53
N ASP A 38 -1.15 -23.79 0.40
CA ASP A 38 -1.85 -22.65 1.02
C ASP A 38 -1.82 -22.69 2.56
N GLY A 39 -0.69 -22.34 3.15
CA GLY A 39 -0.60 -22.03 4.58
C GLY A 39 -0.29 -23.21 5.48
N ILE A 40 0.50 -24.18 5.01
CA ILE A 40 0.86 -25.35 5.81
C ILE A 40 1.90 -25.01 6.87
N SER A 41 1.80 -25.65 8.04
CA SER A 41 2.81 -25.56 9.10
C SER A 41 3.03 -26.93 9.72
N PHE A 42 4.29 -27.30 9.90
CA PHE A 42 4.69 -28.54 10.57
C PHE A 42 6.16 -28.48 10.96
N ASP A 43 6.52 -29.31 11.93
CA ASP A 43 7.90 -29.48 12.40
C ASP A 43 8.36 -30.90 12.11
N VAL A 44 9.67 -31.08 11.90
CA VAL A 44 10.32 -32.40 11.84
C VAL A 44 11.45 -32.42 12.85
N TYR A 45 11.41 -33.40 13.75
CA TYR A 45 12.33 -33.55 14.86
C TYR A 45 13.53 -34.43 14.50
N LYS A 46 14.55 -34.37 15.33
CA LYS A 46 15.76 -35.16 15.13
C LYS A 46 15.44 -36.66 15.21
N ARG A 47 15.93 -37.39 14.19
CA ARG A 47 15.68 -38.82 13.98
C ARG A 47 14.23 -39.19 13.68
N GLU A 48 13.36 -38.21 13.42
CA GLU A 48 12.00 -38.45 12.94
C GLU A 48 12.01 -38.80 11.45
N VAL A 49 11.21 -39.79 11.08
CA VAL A 49 10.89 -40.07 9.68
C VAL A 49 9.54 -39.44 9.37
N PHE A 50 9.56 -38.36 8.60
CA PHE A 50 8.36 -37.64 8.20
C PHE A 50 7.93 -38.05 6.78
N GLY A 51 6.67 -38.49 6.64
CA GLY A 51 6.06 -38.85 5.36
C GLY A 51 4.95 -37.88 4.97
N LEU A 52 5.00 -37.33 3.75
CA LEU A 52 3.94 -36.48 3.20
C LEU A 52 3.12 -37.27 2.17
N VAL A 53 1.87 -37.58 2.49
CA VAL A 53 0.97 -38.40 1.66
C VAL A 53 -0.27 -37.63 1.20
N GLY A 54 -0.95 -38.12 0.17
CA GLY A 54 -2.15 -37.51 -0.41
C GLY A 54 -2.32 -37.78 -1.90
N GLU A 55 -3.43 -37.33 -2.48
CA GLU A 55 -3.82 -37.57 -3.88
C GLU A 55 -2.94 -36.83 -4.92
N SER A 56 -3.02 -37.21 -6.19
CA SER A 56 -2.35 -36.49 -7.27
C SER A 56 -2.80 -35.01 -7.28
N GLY A 57 -1.84 -34.09 -7.40
CA GLY A 57 -2.14 -32.65 -7.41
C GLY A 57 -2.32 -31.97 -6.05
N CYS A 58 -2.31 -32.69 -4.92
CA CYS A 58 -2.53 -32.06 -3.60
C CYS A 58 -1.36 -31.20 -3.06
N GLY A 59 -0.27 -31.04 -3.82
CA GLY A 59 0.84 -30.14 -3.47
C GLY A 59 2.07 -30.78 -2.83
N LYS A 60 2.14 -32.11 -2.63
CA LYS A 60 3.29 -32.80 -1.99
C LYS A 60 4.65 -32.45 -2.61
N THR A 61 4.77 -32.63 -3.92
CA THR A 61 6.00 -32.33 -4.67
C THR A 61 6.33 -30.84 -4.61
N THR A 62 5.31 -29.98 -4.63
CA THR A 62 5.49 -28.54 -4.49
C THR A 62 6.04 -28.18 -3.11
N THR A 63 5.47 -28.74 -2.04
CA THR A 63 5.95 -28.57 -0.67
C THR A 63 7.41 -29.00 -0.54
N GLY A 64 7.74 -30.22 -0.96
CA GLY A 64 9.11 -30.75 -0.92
C GLY A 64 10.10 -29.87 -1.71
N ARG A 65 9.76 -29.51 -2.95
CA ARG A 65 10.59 -28.62 -3.79
C ARG A 65 10.77 -27.24 -3.17
N THR A 66 9.76 -26.71 -2.49
CA THR A 66 9.84 -25.40 -1.82
C THR A 66 10.74 -25.48 -0.58
N ILE A 67 10.65 -26.55 0.21
CA ILE A 67 11.53 -26.82 1.37
C ILE A 67 12.99 -26.99 0.93
N MET A 68 13.21 -27.77 -0.14
CA MET A 68 14.52 -27.94 -0.79
C MET A 68 15.01 -26.68 -1.51
N LYS A 69 14.25 -25.58 -1.46
CA LYS A 69 14.59 -24.28 -2.06
C LYS A 69 14.72 -24.27 -3.58
N LEU A 70 14.09 -25.22 -4.26
CA LEU A 70 13.96 -25.22 -5.71
C LEU A 70 12.93 -24.18 -6.17
N TYR A 71 11.92 -23.91 -5.33
CA TYR A 71 11.02 -22.78 -5.48
C TYR A 71 11.24 -21.75 -4.38
N ARG A 72 11.01 -20.48 -4.74
CA ARG A 72 10.90 -19.41 -3.76
C ARG A 72 9.48 -19.42 -3.18
N PRO A 73 9.32 -19.56 -1.86
CA PRO A 73 8.00 -19.44 -1.23
C PRO A 73 7.32 -18.12 -1.62
N THR A 74 6.03 -18.19 -1.90
CA THR A 74 5.19 -17.01 -2.09
C THR A 74 5.03 -16.26 -0.76
N ASP A 75 4.78 -17.01 0.31
CA ASP A 75 4.74 -16.50 1.69
C ASP A 75 5.16 -17.58 2.68
N GLY A 76 5.30 -17.20 3.95
CA GLY A 76 5.71 -18.09 5.04
C GLY A 76 7.22 -18.26 5.16
N GLN A 77 7.66 -19.17 6.03
CA GLN A 77 9.07 -19.37 6.38
C GLN A 77 9.44 -20.85 6.48
N ILE A 78 10.70 -21.14 6.17
CA ILE A 78 11.33 -22.47 6.29
C ILE A 78 12.60 -22.30 7.11
N ILE A 79 12.68 -23.01 8.22
CA ILE A 79 13.76 -22.95 9.20
C ILE A 79 14.40 -24.33 9.25
N TYR A 80 15.72 -24.42 9.09
CA TYR A 80 16.47 -25.65 9.20
C TYR A 80 17.52 -25.51 10.29
N LYS A 81 17.47 -26.36 11.31
CA LYS A 81 18.33 -26.32 12.50
C LYS A 81 18.43 -24.90 13.09
N GLY A 82 17.29 -24.29 13.38
CA GLY A 82 17.19 -22.91 13.91
C GLY A 82 17.49 -21.78 12.92
N ASN A 83 17.92 -22.08 11.69
CA ASN A 83 18.30 -21.07 10.70
C ASN A 83 17.23 -20.89 9.62
N ILE A 84 16.77 -19.66 9.39
CA ILE A 84 15.84 -19.36 8.28
C ILE A 84 16.55 -19.59 6.95
N ILE A 85 16.13 -20.63 6.22
CA ILE A 85 16.70 -20.95 4.92
C ILE A 85 15.88 -20.38 3.76
N GLY A 86 14.57 -20.15 3.93
CA GLY A 86 13.67 -19.60 2.93
C GLY A 86 12.51 -18.81 3.52
N ALA A 87 12.10 -17.72 2.87
CA ALA A 87 10.97 -16.91 3.27
C ALA A 87 10.29 -16.24 2.07
N GLY A 88 8.95 -16.23 2.08
CA GLY A 88 8.14 -15.46 1.14
C GLY A 88 7.83 -14.06 1.67
N TYR A 89 7.35 -13.18 0.79
CA TYR A 89 7.12 -11.77 1.13
C TYR A 89 5.84 -11.17 0.51
N GLU A 90 5.08 -11.95 -0.27
CA GLU A 90 3.90 -11.41 -0.96
C GLU A 90 2.78 -11.03 0.02
N GLY A 91 2.56 -11.79 1.09
CA GLY A 91 1.57 -11.44 2.11
C GLY A 91 1.89 -10.14 2.84
N PHE A 92 3.18 -9.86 3.10
CA PHE A 92 3.62 -8.59 3.67
C PHE A 92 3.35 -7.42 2.71
N ILE A 93 3.57 -7.59 1.41
CA ILE A 93 3.24 -6.59 0.39
C ILE A 93 1.74 -6.32 0.37
N TYR A 94 0.92 -7.38 0.39
CA TYR A 94 -0.53 -7.25 0.37
C TYR A 94 -1.04 -6.51 1.62
N LYS A 95 -0.59 -6.90 2.82
CA LYS A 95 -0.93 -6.21 4.07
C LYS A 95 -0.52 -4.73 4.04
N ALA A 96 0.70 -4.43 3.59
CA ALA A 96 1.16 -3.04 3.46
C ALA A 96 0.28 -2.22 2.50
N LYS A 97 -0.15 -2.80 1.37
CA LYS A 97 -1.07 -2.14 0.44
C LYS A 97 -2.44 -1.89 1.07
N LYS A 98 -2.98 -2.87 1.80
CA LYS A 98 -4.27 -2.76 2.50
C LYS A 98 -4.23 -1.65 3.54
N ILE A 99 -3.22 -1.66 4.42
CA ILE A 99 -3.02 -0.62 5.43
C ILE A 99 -2.89 0.77 4.79
N ARG A 100 -2.09 0.90 3.72
CA ARG A 100 -1.99 2.18 2.98
C ARG A 100 -3.33 2.64 2.40
N ARG A 101 -4.15 1.71 1.92
CA ARG A 101 -5.48 2.02 1.38
C ARG A 101 -6.42 2.49 2.48
N GLU A 102 -6.43 1.79 3.60
CA GLU A 102 -7.25 2.12 4.78
C GLU A 102 -6.86 3.48 5.34
N ALA A 103 -5.57 3.71 5.60
CA ALA A 103 -5.07 5.01 6.02
C ALA A 103 -5.43 6.12 5.01
N ARG A 104 -5.38 5.84 3.70
CA ARG A 104 -5.80 6.80 2.67
C ARG A 104 -7.31 7.06 2.68
N GLN A 105 -8.12 6.04 2.93
CA GLN A 105 -9.57 6.18 3.02
C GLN A 105 -9.98 6.94 4.27
N GLU A 106 -9.35 6.68 5.40
CA GLU A 106 -9.53 7.45 6.64
C GLU A 106 -9.13 8.91 6.44
N ILE A 107 -7.97 9.16 5.83
CA ILE A 107 -7.56 10.51 5.43
C ILE A 107 -8.65 11.16 4.57
N ILE A 108 -9.18 10.48 3.53
CA ILE A 108 -10.20 11.00 2.59
C ILE A 108 -11.57 11.22 3.24
N ILE A 109 -12.02 10.32 4.11
CA ILE A 109 -13.28 10.47 4.87
C ILE A 109 -13.15 11.68 5.81
N ASN A 110 -11.97 11.82 6.42
CA ASN A 110 -11.56 13.02 7.14
C ASN A 110 -10.98 14.12 6.21
N GLN A 111 -11.29 14.14 4.90
CA GLN A 111 -11.04 15.28 3.99
C GLN A 111 -12.33 16.10 3.74
N PRO A 112 -12.82 16.84 4.74
CA PRO A 112 -13.91 17.81 4.61
C PRO A 112 -13.57 18.96 3.65
N TYR A 113 -12.29 19.11 3.26
CA TYR A 113 -11.79 20.16 2.36
C TYR A 113 -12.50 20.21 1.00
N LYS A 114 -12.69 19.08 0.32
CA LYS A 114 -13.40 19.06 -0.96
C LYS A 114 -14.87 19.47 -0.79
N ARG A 115 -15.51 18.98 0.26
CA ARG A 115 -16.91 19.26 0.58
C ARG A 115 -17.12 20.74 0.89
N LYS A 116 -16.25 21.34 1.71
CA LYS A 116 -16.26 22.75 2.06
C LYS A 116 -15.93 23.66 0.86
N LYS A 117 -14.97 23.27 0.02
CA LYS A 117 -14.62 23.99 -1.22
C LYS A 117 -15.77 24.02 -2.24
N GLN A 118 -16.55 22.95 -2.32
CA GLN A 118 -17.71 22.87 -3.20
C GLN A 118 -18.84 23.78 -2.72
N LEU A 119 -19.16 23.71 -1.43
CA LEU A 119 -20.19 24.57 -0.81
C LEU A 119 -19.85 26.06 -0.98
N LEU A 120 -18.60 26.46 -0.74
CA LEU A 120 -18.15 27.84 -0.99
C LEU A 120 -18.38 28.25 -2.45
N LYS A 121 -17.96 27.41 -3.40
CA LYS A 121 -18.06 27.73 -4.83
C LYS A 121 -19.52 27.92 -5.28
N GLU A 122 -20.44 27.14 -4.72
CA GLU A 122 -21.88 27.25 -5.01
C GLU A 122 -22.47 28.52 -4.41
N GLN A 123 -22.13 28.84 -3.15
CA GLN A 123 -22.56 30.07 -2.49
C GLN A 123 -22.17 31.32 -3.29
N TYR A 124 -20.88 31.45 -3.63
CA TYR A 124 -20.41 32.60 -4.41
C TYR A 124 -21.02 32.70 -5.82
N LYS A 125 -21.39 31.56 -6.43
CA LYS A 125 -22.07 31.58 -7.74
C LYS A 125 -23.48 32.16 -7.62
N PHE A 126 -24.21 31.84 -6.55
CA PHE A 126 -25.52 32.40 -6.27
C PHE A 126 -25.44 33.90 -5.98
N ASP A 127 -24.51 34.33 -5.13
CA ASP A 127 -24.32 35.74 -4.78
C ASP A 127 -24.01 36.59 -6.01
N ILE A 128 -23.14 36.11 -6.90
CA ILE A 128 -22.82 36.80 -8.16
C ILE A 128 -24.04 36.90 -9.09
N LEU A 129 -24.88 35.87 -9.14
CA LEU A 129 -26.09 35.85 -9.97
C LEU A 129 -27.14 36.83 -9.45
N ASP A 130 -27.27 36.94 -8.13
CA ASP A 130 -28.22 37.85 -7.51
C ASP A 130 -27.80 39.31 -7.70
N ILE A 131 -26.49 39.59 -7.55
CA ILE A 131 -25.91 40.90 -7.87
C ILE A 131 -26.15 41.26 -9.34
N LYS A 132 -25.91 40.33 -10.28
CA LYS A 132 -26.16 40.57 -11.72
C LYS A 132 -27.62 40.87 -12.03
N LYS A 133 -28.57 40.21 -11.35
CA LYS A 133 -30.01 40.45 -11.52
C LYS A 133 -30.43 41.83 -10.99
N ARG A 134 -29.90 42.25 -9.84
CA ARG A 134 -30.14 43.60 -9.28
C ARG A 134 -29.53 44.66 -10.17
N GLN A 135 -28.30 44.45 -10.62
CA GLN A 135 -27.65 45.34 -11.59
C GLN A 135 -28.47 45.45 -12.87
N PHE A 136 -28.96 44.34 -13.44
CA PHE A 136 -29.80 44.37 -14.65
C PHE A 136 -31.09 45.19 -14.43
N LYS A 137 -31.79 45.00 -13.30
CA LYS A 137 -32.95 45.82 -12.92
C LYS A 137 -32.61 47.30 -12.73
N GLU A 138 -31.50 47.60 -12.07
CA GLU A 138 -31.03 48.97 -11.81
C GLU A 138 -30.58 49.68 -13.10
N THR A 139 -30.01 48.93 -14.06
CA THR A 139 -29.59 49.45 -15.37
C THR A 139 -30.78 49.63 -16.31
N GLU A 140 -31.84 48.81 -16.19
CA GLU A 140 -33.13 49.05 -16.86
C GLU A 140 -33.80 50.33 -16.33
N THR A 141 -33.57 50.70 -15.07
CA THR A 141 -34.19 51.88 -14.44
C THR A 141 -33.45 53.21 -14.64
N PHE A 142 -32.23 53.25 -15.23
CA PHE A 142 -31.45 54.49 -15.30
C PHE A 142 -30.69 54.68 -16.62
N GLN A 143 -31.14 55.63 -17.45
CA GLN A 143 -30.42 56.12 -18.63
C GLN A 143 -29.61 57.39 -18.28
N ILE A 144 -28.27 57.30 -18.43
CA ILE A 144 -27.23 58.37 -18.48
C ILE A 144 -26.89 58.99 -17.08
N GLN A 145 -25.66 58.85 -16.52
CA GLN A 145 -24.44 59.62 -16.84
C GLN A 145 -23.11 58.82 -16.69
N SER A 146 -22.09 59.25 -17.45
CA SER A 146 -20.89 58.44 -17.79
C SER A 146 -19.77 58.33 -16.73
N GLU A 147 -19.88 59.02 -15.60
CA GLU A 147 -18.88 58.95 -14.51
C GLU A 147 -19.31 58.01 -13.38
N GLU A 148 -20.57 58.03 -12.98
CA GLU A 148 -21.11 57.09 -11.99
C GLU A 148 -21.03 55.64 -12.50
N THR A 149 -21.33 55.40 -13.78
CA THR A 149 -21.17 54.08 -14.40
C THR A 149 -19.71 53.62 -14.46
N LYS A 150 -18.75 54.54 -14.65
CA LYS A 150 -17.31 54.22 -14.55
C LYS A 150 -16.90 53.94 -13.10
N GLN A 151 -17.42 54.69 -12.14
CA GLN A 151 -17.13 54.51 -10.72
C GLN A 151 -17.71 53.19 -10.19
N ILE A 152 -18.96 52.88 -10.52
CA ILE A 152 -19.60 51.59 -10.22
C ILE A 152 -18.83 50.43 -10.86
N LYS A 153 -18.34 50.58 -12.10
CA LYS A 153 -17.53 49.56 -12.78
C LYS A 153 -16.16 49.39 -12.11
N ARG A 154 -15.53 50.46 -11.63
CA ARG A 154 -14.28 50.39 -10.85
C ARG A 154 -14.51 49.72 -9.50
N ASP A 155 -15.55 50.11 -8.77
CA ASP A 155 -15.89 49.56 -7.45
C ASP A 155 -16.28 48.08 -7.54
N TYR A 156 -17.01 47.70 -8.60
CA TYR A 156 -17.30 46.31 -8.92
C TYR A 156 -16.00 45.52 -9.17
N ASN A 157 -15.10 46.03 -10.01
CA ASN A 157 -13.85 45.35 -10.32
C ASN A 157 -12.95 45.22 -9.09
N LEU A 158 -12.90 46.26 -8.25
CA LEU A 158 -12.18 46.26 -6.97
C LEU A 158 -12.76 45.22 -6.01
N LYS A 159 -14.07 45.23 -5.75
CA LYS A 159 -14.71 44.22 -4.90
C LYS A 159 -14.52 42.80 -5.43
N THR A 160 -14.64 42.60 -6.74
CA THR A 160 -14.46 41.29 -7.37
C THR A 160 -13.00 40.81 -7.26
N LYS A 161 -12.05 41.73 -7.34
CA LYS A 161 -10.62 41.45 -7.13
C LYS A 161 -10.35 41.10 -5.68
N THR A 162 -10.85 41.88 -4.73
CA THR A 162 -10.69 41.63 -3.28
C THR A 162 -11.27 40.29 -2.87
N ILE A 163 -12.47 39.93 -3.35
CA ILE A 163 -13.09 38.62 -3.06
C ILE A 163 -12.29 37.48 -3.68
N LYS A 164 -11.76 37.65 -4.90
CA LYS A 164 -10.87 36.65 -5.52
C LYS A 164 -9.57 36.49 -4.75
N GLU A 165 -9.00 37.58 -4.25
CA GLU A 165 -7.78 37.57 -3.44
C GLU A 165 -8.03 36.90 -2.09
N GLN A 166 -9.14 37.20 -1.40
CA GLN A 166 -9.56 36.50 -0.19
C GLN A 166 -9.75 35.00 -0.42
N TYR A 167 -10.42 34.60 -1.50
CA TYR A 167 -10.56 33.18 -1.86
C TYR A 167 -9.20 32.50 -2.11
N LEU A 168 -8.27 33.19 -2.78
CA LEU A 168 -6.95 32.65 -3.07
C LEU A 168 -6.09 32.51 -1.80
N LEU A 169 -6.20 33.45 -0.87
CA LEU A 169 -5.59 33.40 0.47
C LEU A 169 -6.16 32.23 1.27
N GLU A 170 -7.48 32.15 1.47
CA GLU A 170 -8.10 31.06 2.21
C GLU A 170 -7.84 29.68 1.58
N LYS A 171 -7.81 29.59 0.24
CA LYS A 171 -7.46 28.37 -0.47
C LYS A 171 -6.01 27.98 -0.23
N ARG A 172 -5.09 28.95 -0.17
CA ARG A 172 -3.67 28.71 0.16
C ARG A 172 -3.53 28.22 1.59
N ASP A 173 -4.21 28.86 2.53
CA ASP A 173 -4.16 28.51 3.96
C ASP A 173 -4.72 27.09 4.19
N LEU A 174 -5.82 26.74 3.54
CA LEU A 174 -6.36 25.37 3.57
C LEU A 174 -5.42 24.32 2.96
N ILE A 175 -4.69 24.65 1.89
CA ILE A 175 -3.70 23.75 1.28
C ILE A 175 -2.49 23.59 2.21
N HIS A 176 -2.08 24.68 2.86
CA HIS A 176 -1.00 24.67 3.84
C HIS A 176 -1.36 23.81 5.05
N ASP A 177 -2.53 24.02 5.66
CA ASP A 177 -3.06 23.23 6.77
C ASP A 177 -3.22 21.74 6.43
N TYR A 178 -3.70 21.45 5.22
CA TYR A 178 -3.80 20.08 4.73
C TYR A 178 -2.41 19.43 4.62
N ASN A 179 -1.42 20.14 4.11
CA ASN A 179 -0.05 19.64 3.98
C ASN A 179 0.63 19.49 5.34
N LEU A 180 0.37 20.39 6.29
CA LEU A 180 0.83 20.28 7.68
C LEU A 180 0.23 19.05 8.37
N LYS A 181 -1.10 18.87 8.33
CA LYS A 181 -1.78 17.69 8.89
C LYS A 181 -1.36 16.39 8.22
N LYS A 182 -1.22 16.39 6.90
CA LYS A 182 -0.68 15.25 6.14
C LYS A 182 0.77 14.95 6.56
N GLY A 183 1.59 15.97 6.78
CA GLY A 183 2.95 15.85 7.30
C GLY A 183 2.98 15.23 8.69
N ALA A 184 2.17 15.74 9.62
CA ALA A 184 2.04 15.27 11.00
C ALA A 184 1.58 13.80 11.09
N ILE A 185 0.55 13.42 10.33
CA ILE A 185 0.04 12.02 10.27
C ILE A 185 1.11 11.08 9.69
N LEU A 186 1.86 11.54 8.68
CA LEU A 186 2.96 10.78 8.10
C LEU A 186 4.17 10.68 9.03
N SER A 187 4.38 11.64 9.95
CA SER A 187 5.48 11.64 10.92
C SER A 187 5.17 10.92 12.24
N GLU A 188 3.91 10.93 12.70
CA GLU A 188 3.50 10.37 14.01
C GLU A 188 2.97 8.93 13.95
N GLY A 189 2.23 8.53 12.90
CA GLY A 189 1.52 7.23 12.90
C GLY A 189 2.02 6.17 11.91
N LEU A 190 2.57 6.59 10.77
CA LEU A 190 2.88 5.67 9.65
C LEU A 190 4.38 5.40 9.46
N THR A 191 5.24 6.31 9.90
CA THR A 191 6.70 6.23 9.73
C THR A 191 7.33 5.03 10.41
N PRO A 192 7.06 4.68 11.68
CA PRO A 192 7.74 3.57 12.36
C PRO A 192 7.38 2.21 11.75
N ILE A 193 6.08 1.93 11.59
CA ILE A 193 5.57 0.66 11.06
C ILE A 193 5.98 0.47 9.59
N ILE A 194 5.87 1.52 8.75
CA ILE A 194 6.32 1.44 7.36
C ILE A 194 7.85 1.28 7.28
N LYS A 195 8.61 1.90 8.18
CA LYS A 195 10.07 1.80 8.25
C LYS A 195 10.50 0.40 8.70
N GLU A 196 9.85 -0.19 9.69
CA GLU A 196 10.04 -1.59 10.10
C GLU A 196 9.69 -2.58 8.98
N MET A 197 8.51 -2.43 8.36
CA MET A 197 8.09 -3.32 7.27
C MET A 197 9.00 -3.20 6.04
N ASN A 198 9.41 -1.97 5.68
CA ASN A 198 10.35 -1.77 4.58
C ASN A 198 11.75 -2.27 4.92
N HIS A 199 12.20 -2.12 6.17
CA HIS A 199 13.47 -2.66 6.65
C HIS A 199 13.47 -4.20 6.59
N PHE A 200 12.40 -4.84 7.06
CA PHE A 200 12.20 -6.28 6.96
C PHE A 200 12.19 -6.75 5.50
N LEU A 201 11.45 -6.07 4.62
CA LEU A 201 11.44 -6.34 3.17
C LEU A 201 12.83 -6.19 2.54
N LYS A 202 13.64 -5.22 2.98
CA LYS A 202 15.00 -4.98 2.49
C LYS A 202 15.95 -6.10 2.92
N ILE A 203 15.87 -6.55 4.17
CA ILE A 203 16.63 -7.70 4.70
C ILE A 203 16.30 -8.96 3.90
N VAL A 204 15.00 -9.27 3.73
CA VAL A 204 14.55 -10.47 3.02
C VAL A 204 14.97 -10.45 1.55
N LYS A 205 14.89 -9.29 0.88
CA LYS A 205 15.37 -9.15 -0.51
C LYS A 205 16.88 -9.29 -0.63
N SER A 206 17.65 -8.75 0.32
CA SER A 206 19.13 -8.85 0.31
C SER A 206 19.58 -10.30 0.44
N ARG A 207 19.10 -11.00 1.48
CA ARG A 207 19.45 -12.42 1.72
C ARG A 207 19.09 -13.31 0.53
N PHE A 208 18.01 -12.99 -0.18
CA PHE A 208 17.66 -13.70 -1.42
C PHE A 208 18.66 -13.44 -2.55
N LYS A 209 19.06 -12.18 -2.76
CA LYS A 209 20.05 -11.79 -3.78
C LYS A 209 21.39 -12.48 -3.54
N ASP A 210 21.82 -12.57 -2.28
CA ASP A 210 23.08 -13.21 -1.89
C ASP A 210 23.04 -14.72 -2.14
N LYS A 211 21.91 -15.37 -1.83
CA LYS A 211 21.73 -16.80 -2.09
C LYS A 211 21.66 -17.13 -3.59
N VAL A 212 21.07 -16.26 -4.40
CA VAL A 212 21.09 -16.40 -5.87
C VAL A 212 22.51 -16.21 -6.43
N LYS A 213 23.28 -15.25 -5.92
CA LYS A 213 24.69 -15.07 -6.31
C LYS A 213 25.53 -16.30 -5.97
N PHE A 214 25.37 -16.85 -4.76
CA PHE A 214 26.07 -18.06 -4.33
C PHE A 214 25.74 -19.29 -5.20
N ILE A 215 24.46 -19.49 -5.56
CA ILE A 215 24.07 -20.58 -6.46
C ILE A 215 24.66 -20.38 -7.87
N LYS A 216 24.74 -19.13 -8.34
CA LYS A 216 25.37 -18.83 -9.63
C LYS A 216 26.89 -19.06 -9.58
N SER A 217 27.58 -18.69 -8.49
CA SER A 217 29.03 -18.92 -8.37
C SER A 217 29.40 -20.40 -8.32
N LEU A 218 28.56 -21.24 -7.72
CA LEU A 218 28.74 -22.71 -7.73
C LEU A 218 28.61 -23.34 -9.12
N LYS A 219 27.92 -22.69 -10.07
CA LYS A 219 27.84 -23.15 -11.47
C LYS A 219 29.04 -22.76 -12.32
N PHE A 220 29.84 -21.78 -11.88
CA PHE A 220 31.04 -21.32 -12.59
C PHE A 220 32.34 -21.94 -12.06
N SER A 221 32.30 -22.72 -10.98
CA SER A 221 33.48 -23.42 -10.43
C SER A 221 33.58 -24.89 -10.87
N LYS A 222 32.84 -25.29 -11.92
CA LYS A 222 32.78 -26.68 -12.45
C LYS A 222 32.97 -26.77 -13.98
N LEU A 223 33.53 -25.72 -14.58
CA LEU A 223 34.11 -25.72 -15.93
C LEU A 223 35.59 -25.38 -15.77
#